data_AF-X5M5E1-F1
#
_entry.id   AF-X5M5E1-F1
#
_cell.length_a   1.000
_cell.length_b   1.000
_cell.length_c   1.000
_cell.angle_alpha   90.00
_cell.angle_beta   90.00
_cell.angle_gamma   90.00
#
_symmetry.space_group_name_H-M   'P 1'
#
loop_
_entity.id
_entity.type
_entity.pdbx_description
1 polymer ?
#
loop_
_entity_poly.entity_id
_entity_poly.type
_entity_poly.pdbx_seq_one_letter_code
_entity_poly.pdbx_strand_id
1 'polypeptide(L)' 'MLQAALDLYKENVTDKITLKLYKGNVMAEGCQSK' A
#
# COMPACT_ATOMS: atom_id res chain seq x y z
N MET A 1 16.43 -13.16 9.27
CA MET A 1 15.23 -13.97 8.96
C MET A 1 13.98 -13.11 8.78
N LEU A 2 13.68 -12.14 9.66
CA LEU A 2 12.51 -11.25 9.53
C LEU A 2 12.48 -10.42 8.23
N GLN A 3 13.62 -9.85 7.82
CA GLN A 3 13.71 -9.01 6.62
C GLN A 3 13.33 -9.79 5.34
N ALA A 4 13.85 -11.01 5.17
CA ALA A 4 13.53 -11.86 4.03
C ALA A 4 12.03 -12.21 3.94
N ALA A 5 11.36 -12.38 5.08
CA ALA A 5 9.91 -12.62 5.11
C ALA A 5 9.11 -11.36 4.71
N LEU A 6 9.58 -10.18 5.08
CA LEU A 6 8.97 -8.90 4.67
C LEU A 6 9.19 -8.63 3.18
N ASP A 7 10.34 -9.01 2.64
CA ASP A 7 10.66 -8.83 1.23
C ASP A 7 9.79 -9.76 0.35
N LEU A 8 9.60 -11.02 0.75
CA LEU A 8 8.66 -11.96 0.10
C LEU A 8 7.20 -11.46 0.14
N TYR A 9 6.78 -10.82 1.23
CA TYR A 9 5.43 -10.26 1.34
C TYR A 9 5.21 -9.08 0.38
N LYS A 10 6.25 -8.28 0.13
CA LYS A 10 6.20 -7.10 -0.74
C LYS A 10 6.34 -7.41 -2.23
N GLU A 11 6.90 -8.57 -2.59
CA GLU A 11 7.11 -8.97 -3.99
C GLU A 11 5.82 -8.94 -4.84
N ASN A 12 4.65 -9.15 -4.22
CA ASN A 12 3.36 -9.18 -4.93
C ASN A 12 2.50 -7.93 -4.72
N VAL A 13 2.97 -6.95 -3.94
CA VAL A 13 2.21 -5.71 -3.68
C VAL A 13 2.42 -4.75 -4.85
N THR A 14 1.65 -4.95 -5.92
CA THR A 14 1.59 -4.02 -7.07
C THR A 14 0.19 -3.42 -7.16
N ASP A 15 -0.20 -2.70 -6.10
CA ASP A 15 -1.53 -2.11 -6.00
C ASP A 15 -1.50 -0.61 -6.28
N LYS A 16 -2.54 -0.12 -6.95
CA LYS A 16 -2.81 1.31 -7.04
C LYS A 16 -3.73 1.71 -5.90
N ILE A 17 -3.23 2.52 -4.98
CA ILE A 17 -4.01 3.08 -3.87
C ILE A 17 -4.40 4.51 -4.23
N THR A 18 -5.71 4.80 -4.20
CA THR A 18 -6.23 6.15 -4.32
C THR A 18 -6.30 6.78 -2.93
N LEU A 19 -5.60 7.90 -2.76
CA LEU A 19 -5.55 8.64 -1.50
C LEU A 19 -6.21 10.02 -1.66
N LYS A 20 -6.93 10.45 -0.62
CA LYS A 20 -7.41 11.82 -0.47
C LYS A 20 -6.65 12.52 0.63
N LEU A 21 -6.16 13.70 0.28
CA LEU A 21 -5.51 14.61 1.20
C LEU A 21 -6.51 15.69 1.61
N TYR A 22 -6.77 15.80 2.91
CA TYR A 22 -7.68 16.82 3.42
C TYR A 22 -7.21 17.38 4.77
N LYS A 23 -6.89 18.69 4.78
CA LYS A 23 -6.47 19.44 5.99
C LYS A 23 -5.39 18.72 6.80
N GLY A 24 -4.34 18.23 6.12
CA GLY A 24 -3.23 17.50 6.76
C GLY A 24 -3.50 16.02 7.01
N ASN A 25 -4.71 15.52 6.73
CA ASN A 25 -5.04 14.10 6.83
C ASN A 25 -4.85 13.39 5.48
N VAL A 26 -4.39 12.14 5.55
CA VAL A 26 -4.32 11.22 4.41
C VAL A 26 -5.35 10.11 4.63
N MET A 27 -6.29 9.96 3.71
CA MET A 27 -7.32 8.93 3.76
C MET A 27 -7.23 8.04 2.53
N ALA A 28 -7.31 6.72 2.70
CA ALA A 28 -7.44 5.80 1.58
C ALA A 28 -8.89 5.76 1.11
N GLU A 29 -9.12 6.08 -0.16
CA GLU A 29 -10.46 6.10 -0.76
C GLU A 29 -10.73 4.86 -1.64
N GLY A 30 -9.69 4.17 -2.05
CA GLY A 30 -9.83 2.93 -2.81
C GLY A 30 -8.49 2.23 -3.01
N CYS A 31 -8.54 0.92 -3.17
CA CYS A 31 -7.42 0.08 -3.54
C CYS A 31 -7.84 -0.71 -4.78
N GLN A 32 -7.00 -0.69 -5.82
CA GLN A 32 -7.15 -1.55 -6.98
C GLN A 32 -5.90 -2.42 -7.11
N SER A 33 -6.09 -3.71 -6.87
CA SER A 33 -5.15 -4.76 -7.24
C SER A 33 -5.39 -5.17 -8.69
N LYS A 34 -4.34 -5.67 -9.35
CA LYS A 34 -4.51 -6.47 -10.57
C LYS A 34 -5.21 -7.79 -10.27
#